data_AF-A0A3L6Q5Q9-F1
#
_entry.id   AF-A0A3L6Q5Q9-F1
#
_cell.length_a   1.000
_cell.length_b   1.000
_cell.length_c   1.000
_cell.angle_alpha   90.00
_cell.angle_beta   90.00
_cell.angle_gamma   90.00
#
_symmetry.space_group_name_H-M   'P 1'
#
loop_
_entity.id
_entity.type
_entity.pdbx_description
1 polymer ?
#
loop_
_entity_poly.entity_id
_entity_poly.type
_entity_poly.pdbx_seq_one_letter_code
_entity_poly.pdbx_strand_id
1 'polypeptide(L)'
;MKENKYTRRCAEDVVRSLGLPMDKIDKCMGDPDADAENDVLKTEQIVQVGHGTRGDVTILPTLVINNVQYRGKLETTAVLKAICAGFKETTEPHVCLTPDMETDECLDNNGGFWRDEKTNITACKDTYRGRICECPVVGGVQYQGDGYTECKAVGPGRCAMGNGGCWTETRHGKTLSACSGSDLSGCKCPPGFKGDGFHCQDVDECSEKLACSCPHCSGKNNWGGFDCKCGGGLMYIKSEDALPRTCRRSGGSSPPWSRVVPRRRRRRRIRVLQVQAQGKDSVL
;
A
#
# COMPACT_ATOMS: atom_id res chain seq x y z
N MET A 1 -2.49 4.64 -45.19
CA MET A 1 -2.72 5.63 -44.11
C MET A 1 -1.40 6.30 -43.71
N LYS A 2 -0.87 7.27 -44.48
CA LYS A 2 0.50 7.79 -44.24
C LYS A 2 0.68 9.32 -44.17
N GLU A 3 -0.35 10.16 -44.36
CA GLU A 3 -0.14 11.62 -44.45
C GLU A 3 -1.27 12.51 -43.90
N ASN A 4 -2.15 12.03 -43.00
CA ASN A 4 -3.26 12.84 -42.43
C ASN A 4 -4.15 13.58 -43.47
N LYS A 5 -4.27 13.04 -44.68
CA LYS A 5 -5.03 13.67 -45.78
C LYS A 5 -6.55 13.53 -45.67
N TYR A 6 -7.11 12.97 -44.60
CA TYR A 6 -8.57 12.87 -44.42
C TYR A 6 -9.17 14.16 -43.84
N THR A 7 -8.96 15.28 -44.54
CA THR A 7 -9.55 16.58 -44.19
C THR A 7 -10.68 16.91 -45.15
N ARG A 8 -11.62 17.77 -44.73
CA ARG A 8 -12.71 18.28 -45.59
C ARG A 8 -12.18 18.78 -46.95
N ARG A 9 -11.05 19.47 -46.93
CA ARG A 9 -10.39 19.98 -48.15
C ARG A 9 -10.00 18.87 -49.13
N CYS A 10 -9.47 17.76 -48.64
CA CYS A 10 -9.13 16.62 -49.52
C CYS A 10 -10.38 16.02 -50.18
N ALA A 11 -11.51 15.95 -49.47
CA ALA A 11 -12.76 15.48 -50.04
C ALA A 11 -13.27 16.46 -51.12
N GLU A 12 -13.25 17.77 -50.82
CA GLU A 12 -13.64 18.81 -51.77
C GLU A 12 -12.78 18.80 -53.04
N ASP A 13 -11.46 18.64 -52.91
CA ASP A 13 -10.54 18.58 -54.06
C ASP A 13 -10.84 17.39 -54.98
N VAL A 14 -11.15 16.23 -54.40
CA VAL A 14 -11.57 15.03 -55.16
C VAL A 14 -12.89 15.28 -55.87
N VAL A 15 -13.90 15.83 -55.17
CA VAL A 15 -15.21 16.12 -55.76
C VAL A 15 -15.11 17.12 -56.91
N ARG A 16 -14.29 18.17 -56.75
CA ARG A 16 -13.98 19.14 -57.82
C ARG A 16 -13.28 18.46 -59.00
N SER A 17 -12.34 17.54 -58.76
CA SER A 17 -11.64 16.80 -59.83
C SER A 17 -12.57 15.92 -60.65
N LEU A 18 -13.67 15.46 -60.06
CA LEU A 18 -14.73 14.68 -60.72
C LEU A 18 -15.77 15.55 -61.44
N GLY A 19 -15.63 16.88 -61.40
CA GLY A 19 -16.55 17.82 -62.05
C GLY A 19 -17.92 17.90 -61.40
N LEU A 20 -18.05 17.46 -60.14
CA LEU A 20 -19.31 17.48 -59.42
C LEU A 20 -19.54 18.84 -58.72
N PRO A 21 -20.77 19.37 -58.73
CA PRO A 21 -21.10 20.64 -58.09
C PRO A 21 -21.06 20.53 -56.57
N MET A 22 -20.04 21.14 -55.95
CA MET A 22 -19.84 21.15 -54.48
C MET A 22 -21.02 21.76 -53.74
N ASP A 23 -21.64 22.82 -54.27
CA ASP A 23 -22.78 23.53 -53.69
C ASP A 23 -24.01 22.63 -53.52
N LYS A 24 -24.26 21.74 -54.49
CA LYS A 24 -25.36 20.77 -54.40
C LYS A 24 -25.06 19.66 -53.40
N ILE A 25 -23.78 19.29 -53.27
CA ILE A 25 -23.35 18.25 -52.32
C ILE A 25 -23.41 18.78 -50.90
N ASP A 26 -22.90 19.98 -50.63
CA ASP A 26 -22.98 20.63 -49.32
C ASP A 26 -24.45 20.84 -48.91
N LYS A 27 -25.30 21.25 -49.85
CA LYS A 27 -26.75 21.38 -49.59
C LYS A 27 -27.44 20.04 -49.31
N CYS A 28 -26.98 18.96 -49.94
CA CYS A 28 -27.50 17.61 -49.72
C CYS A 28 -27.06 17.04 -48.37
N MET A 29 -25.78 17.20 -48.03
CA MET A 29 -25.24 16.73 -46.76
C MET A 29 -25.74 17.54 -45.56
N GLY A 30 -26.01 18.83 -45.76
CA GLY A 30 -26.43 19.73 -44.68
C GLY A 30 -25.28 20.05 -43.72
N ASP A 31 -25.63 20.38 -42.48
CA ASP A 31 -24.66 20.57 -41.39
C ASP A 31 -24.37 19.23 -40.71
N PRO A 32 -23.16 18.67 -40.84
CA PRO A 32 -22.81 17.39 -40.23
C PRO A 32 -22.67 17.44 -38.70
N ASP A 33 -22.51 18.63 -38.12
CA ASP A 33 -22.34 18.81 -36.67
C ASP A 33 -23.66 19.18 -35.98
N ALA A 34 -24.76 19.31 -36.74
CA ALA A 34 -26.08 19.63 -36.20
C ALA A 34 -26.77 18.40 -35.58
N ASP A 35 -27.24 18.55 -34.34
CA ASP A 35 -28.11 17.56 -33.66
C ASP A 35 -29.57 17.74 -34.09
N ALA A 36 -29.86 17.48 -35.36
CA ALA A 36 -31.17 17.65 -35.98
C ALA A 36 -31.49 16.53 -36.99
N GLU A 37 -32.77 16.33 -37.29
CA GLU A 37 -33.17 15.37 -38.32
C GLU A 37 -32.66 15.79 -39.71
N ASN A 38 -31.99 14.86 -40.41
CA ASN A 38 -31.53 15.05 -41.78
C ASN A 38 -32.49 14.34 -42.75
N ASP A 39 -33.09 15.10 -43.67
CA ASP A 39 -34.10 14.60 -44.62
C ASP A 39 -33.57 13.48 -45.53
N VAL A 40 -32.30 13.53 -45.93
CA VAL A 40 -31.68 12.51 -46.80
C VAL A 40 -31.53 11.20 -46.04
N LEU A 41 -30.96 11.25 -44.83
CA LEU A 41 -30.81 10.05 -43.98
C LEU A 41 -32.16 9.46 -43.58
N LYS A 42 -33.15 10.31 -43.28
CA LYS A 42 -34.52 9.87 -42.98
C LYS A 42 -35.17 9.18 -44.18
N THR A 43 -34.96 9.71 -45.37
CA THR A 43 -35.47 9.10 -46.61
C THR A 43 -34.78 7.77 -46.89
N GLU A 44 -33.45 7.68 -46.76
CA GLU A 44 -32.73 6.40 -46.89
C GLU A 44 -33.21 5.36 -45.89
N GLN A 45 -33.42 5.77 -44.63
CA GLN A 45 -33.94 4.88 -43.60
C GLN A 45 -35.33 4.36 -43.98
N ILE A 46 -36.24 5.21 -44.47
CA ILE A 46 -37.57 4.81 -44.94
C ILE A 46 -37.50 3.87 -46.14
N VAL A 47 -36.63 4.13 -47.11
CA VAL A 47 -36.47 3.28 -48.30
C VAL A 47 -35.87 1.91 -47.94
N GLN A 48 -35.08 1.84 -46.88
CA GLN A 48 -34.56 0.58 -46.34
C GLN A 48 -35.62 -0.22 -45.55
N VAL A 49 -36.75 0.39 -45.17
CA VAL A 49 -37.89 -0.31 -44.57
C VAL A 49 -38.67 -1.03 -45.68
N GLY A 50 -38.57 -2.36 -45.73
CA GLY A 50 -39.21 -3.16 -46.77
C GLY A 50 -40.73 -3.24 -46.62
N HIS A 51 -41.49 -2.82 -47.62
CA HIS A 51 -42.97 -2.85 -47.62
C HIS A 51 -43.61 -4.24 -47.86
N GLY A 52 -42.96 -5.33 -47.44
CA GLY A 52 -43.38 -6.71 -47.71
C GLY A 52 -44.27 -7.35 -46.63
N THR A 53 -44.88 -8.51 -46.94
CA THR A 53 -45.65 -9.31 -45.97
C THR A 53 -44.78 -10.08 -44.97
N ARG A 54 -43.47 -10.15 -45.22
CA ARG A 54 -42.45 -10.59 -44.28
C ARG A 54 -41.96 -9.34 -43.54
N GLY A 55 -42.13 -9.30 -42.22
CA GLY A 55 -41.91 -8.11 -41.41
C GLY A 55 -40.57 -7.41 -41.63
N ASP A 56 -40.54 -6.13 -41.30
CA ASP A 56 -39.44 -5.20 -41.59
C ASP A 56 -38.06 -5.70 -41.14
N VAL A 57 -37.09 -5.67 -42.05
CA VAL A 57 -35.67 -5.83 -41.70
C VAL A 57 -35.13 -4.44 -41.34
N THR A 58 -35.26 -4.07 -40.06
CA THR A 58 -34.66 -2.82 -39.57
C THR A 58 -33.16 -3.03 -39.36
N ILE A 59 -32.33 -2.46 -40.24
CA ILE A 59 -30.88 -2.42 -40.05
C ILE A 59 -30.59 -1.29 -39.07
N LEU A 60 -30.34 -1.64 -37.81
CA LEU A 60 -29.95 -0.66 -36.79
C LEU A 60 -28.49 -0.24 -37.02
N PRO A 61 -28.16 1.04 -36.78
CA PRO A 61 -26.78 1.51 -36.87
C PRO A 61 -25.88 0.65 -35.97
N THR A 62 -24.77 0.19 -36.55
CA THR A 62 -23.79 -0.64 -35.85
C THR A 62 -22.57 0.21 -35.57
N LEU A 63 -22.27 0.42 -34.29
CA LEU A 63 -21.01 1.01 -33.83
C LEU A 63 -20.09 -0.08 -33.33
N VAL A 64 -18.79 0.10 -33.48
CA VAL A 64 -17.80 -0.80 -32.88
C VAL A 64 -17.23 -0.10 -31.66
N ILE A 65 -17.55 -0.61 -30.47
CA ILE A 65 -17.05 -0.12 -29.19
C ILE A 65 -16.27 -1.26 -28.54
N ASN A 66 -15.02 -1.03 -28.15
CA ASN A 66 -14.17 -2.05 -27.53
C ASN A 66 -14.05 -3.34 -28.36
N ASN A 67 -13.96 -3.20 -29.70
CA ASN A 67 -13.94 -4.30 -30.68
C ASN A 67 -15.21 -5.17 -30.72
N VAL A 68 -16.29 -4.74 -30.06
CA VAL A 68 -17.60 -5.42 -30.09
C VAL A 68 -18.59 -4.56 -30.89
N GLN A 69 -19.41 -5.23 -31.69
CA GLN A 69 -20.49 -4.57 -32.43
C GLN A 69 -21.63 -4.25 -31.47
N TYR A 70 -21.86 -2.96 -31.27
CA TYR A 70 -23.02 -2.43 -30.58
C TYR A 70 -24.10 -2.09 -31.61
N ARG A 71 -25.28 -2.71 -31.47
CA ARG A 71 -26.43 -2.52 -32.36
C ARG A 71 -27.62 -2.11 -31.51
N GLY A 72 -28.32 -1.04 -31.90
CA GLY A 72 -29.43 -0.55 -31.10
C GLY A 72 -29.73 0.92 -31.31
N LYS A 73 -30.64 1.44 -30.47
CA LYS A 73 -30.79 2.88 -30.25
C LYS A 73 -29.54 3.39 -29.54
N LEU A 74 -28.92 4.42 -30.10
CA LEU A 74 -27.66 4.99 -29.60
C LEU A 74 -27.92 6.02 -28.50
N GLU A 75 -28.57 5.58 -27.43
CA GLU A 75 -28.80 6.42 -26.26
C GLU A 75 -27.47 6.68 -25.54
N THR A 76 -27.27 7.91 -25.09
CA THR A 76 -26.00 8.37 -24.47
C THR A 76 -25.56 7.45 -23.33
N THR A 77 -26.46 7.07 -22.43
CA THR A 77 -26.17 6.16 -21.31
C THR A 77 -25.74 4.78 -21.79
N ALA A 78 -26.38 4.25 -22.83
CA ALA A 78 -26.09 2.93 -23.35
C ALA A 78 -24.72 2.87 -24.04
N VAL A 79 -24.39 3.92 -24.79
CA VAL A 79 -23.06 4.09 -25.42
C VAL A 79 -21.99 4.28 -24.35
N LEU A 80 -22.24 5.11 -23.34
CA LEU A 80 -21.28 5.38 -22.26
C LEU A 80 -21.01 4.11 -21.44
N LYS A 81 -22.04 3.32 -21.13
CA LYS A 81 -21.90 1.99 -20.52
C LYS A 81 -21.05 1.04 -21.38
N ALA A 82 -21.27 1.03 -22.69
CA ALA A 82 -20.45 0.22 -23.59
C ALA A 82 -18.98 0.67 -23.61
N ILE A 83 -18.71 1.98 -23.53
CA ILE A 83 -17.35 2.53 -23.43
C ILE A 83 -16.72 2.16 -22.09
N CYS A 84 -17.42 2.38 -20.97
CA CYS A 84 -16.96 2.08 -19.62
C CYS A 84 -16.58 0.59 -19.44
N ALA A 85 -17.30 -0.31 -20.11
CA ALA A 85 -16.96 -1.73 -20.15
C ALA A 85 -15.57 -2.04 -20.74
N GLY A 86 -14.94 -1.10 -21.45
CA GLY A 86 -13.61 -1.27 -22.05
C GLY A 86 -12.44 -1.05 -21.11
N PHE A 87 -12.67 -0.39 -19.98
CA PHE A 87 -11.61 -0.15 -19.00
C PHE A 87 -11.32 -1.43 -18.22
N LYS A 88 -10.06 -1.57 -17.81
CA LYS A 88 -9.69 -2.60 -16.84
C LYS A 88 -10.22 -2.18 -15.49
N GLU A 89 -10.55 -3.16 -14.65
CA GLU A 89 -10.91 -2.94 -13.25
C GLU A 89 -9.88 -2.03 -12.58
N THR A 90 -10.35 -1.09 -11.77
CA THR A 90 -9.60 -0.04 -11.07
C THR A 90 -8.97 1.07 -11.92
N THR A 91 -9.10 1.01 -13.24
CA THR A 91 -8.57 2.02 -14.17
C THR A 91 -9.67 2.85 -14.82
N GLU A 92 -10.91 2.67 -14.36
CA GLU A 92 -12.08 3.37 -14.86
C GLU A 92 -12.03 4.86 -14.49
N PRO A 93 -12.44 5.76 -15.40
CA PRO A 93 -12.61 7.16 -15.07
C PRO A 93 -13.82 7.36 -14.15
N HIS A 94 -13.80 8.42 -13.35
CA HIS A 94 -14.89 8.75 -12.41
C HIS A 94 -16.29 8.79 -13.04
N VAL A 95 -16.40 9.16 -14.32
CA VAL A 95 -17.69 9.16 -15.04
C VAL A 95 -18.33 7.76 -15.10
N CYS A 96 -17.52 6.71 -15.10
CA CYS A 96 -17.99 5.33 -15.09
C CYS A 96 -18.41 4.84 -13.70
N LEU A 97 -18.06 5.56 -12.63
CA LEU A 97 -18.40 5.24 -11.23
C LEU A 97 -19.49 6.19 -10.71
N THR A 98 -20.43 6.51 -11.59
CA THR A 98 -21.58 7.36 -11.24
C THR A 98 -22.83 6.49 -11.17
N PRO A 99 -23.84 6.87 -10.35
CA PRO A 99 -25.07 6.07 -10.18
C PRO A 99 -25.86 5.82 -11.46
N ASP A 100 -25.66 6.63 -12.51
CA ASP A 100 -26.31 6.43 -13.81
C ASP A 100 -25.63 5.31 -14.63
N MET A 101 -24.35 5.05 -14.35
CA MET A 101 -23.50 4.12 -15.09
C MET A 101 -23.38 2.77 -14.41
N GLU A 102 -23.23 2.73 -13.08
CA GLU A 102 -23.07 1.49 -12.30
C GLU A 102 -23.90 1.53 -11.01
N THR A 103 -23.89 0.41 -10.28
CA THR A 103 -24.47 0.32 -8.94
C THR A 103 -23.37 0.13 -7.90
N ASP A 104 -23.12 1.14 -7.06
CA ASP A 104 -22.04 1.07 -6.06
C ASP A 104 -22.38 0.03 -4.99
N GLU A 105 -21.75 -1.13 -5.08
CA GLU A 105 -22.03 -2.21 -4.15
C GLU A 105 -21.23 -2.10 -2.83
N CYS A 106 -20.37 -1.09 -2.69
CA CYS A 106 -19.75 -0.74 -1.41
C CYS A 106 -20.73 0.01 -0.49
N LEU A 107 -21.79 0.64 -1.03
CA LEU A 107 -22.81 1.29 -0.21
C LEU A 107 -23.64 0.29 0.61
N ASP A 108 -23.85 -0.92 0.09
CA ASP A 108 -24.58 -1.97 0.79
C ASP A 108 -23.62 -2.89 1.56
N ASN A 109 -23.71 -2.84 2.89
CA ASN A 109 -22.89 -3.63 3.82
C ASN A 109 -21.38 -3.64 3.47
N ASN A 110 -20.83 -2.52 2.97
CA ASN A 110 -19.44 -2.39 2.56
C ASN A 110 -18.99 -3.43 1.51
N GLY A 111 -19.92 -3.91 0.69
CA GLY A 111 -19.66 -5.00 -0.25
C GLY A 111 -19.29 -6.33 0.42
N GLY A 112 -19.57 -6.50 1.71
CA GLY A 112 -19.12 -7.65 2.49
C GLY A 112 -17.60 -7.72 2.68
N PHE A 113 -16.89 -6.61 2.47
CA PHE A 113 -15.44 -6.51 2.67
C PHE A 113 -15.09 -5.91 4.03
N TRP A 114 -13.83 -6.03 4.41
CA TRP A 114 -13.32 -5.54 5.67
C TRP A 114 -13.47 -4.02 5.78
N ARG A 115 -13.89 -3.57 6.97
CA ARG A 115 -13.96 -2.17 7.35
C ARG A 115 -13.54 -2.02 8.80
N ASP A 116 -12.64 -1.07 9.07
CA ASP A 116 -12.35 -0.63 10.43
C ASP A 116 -13.40 0.39 10.89
N GLU A 117 -14.21 0.00 11.87
CA GLU A 117 -15.27 0.85 12.43
C GLU A 117 -14.73 2.11 13.12
N LYS A 118 -13.48 2.09 13.61
CA LYS A 118 -12.91 3.22 14.37
C LYS A 118 -12.40 4.34 13.46
N THR A 119 -11.88 3.97 12.30
CA THR A 119 -11.23 4.91 11.37
C THR A 119 -12.01 5.06 10.05
N ASN A 120 -13.10 4.29 9.88
CA ASN A 120 -13.91 4.19 8.67
C ASN A 120 -13.09 3.84 7.42
N ILE A 121 -11.98 3.14 7.61
CA ILE A 121 -11.11 2.66 6.53
C ILE A 121 -11.70 1.35 6.02
N THR A 122 -11.82 1.22 4.70
CA THR A 122 -12.43 0.05 4.05
C THR A 122 -11.52 -0.53 2.98
N ALA A 123 -11.61 -1.85 2.80
CA ALA A 123 -11.01 -2.56 1.67
C ALA A 123 -11.92 -2.60 0.43
N CYS A 124 -13.13 -2.04 0.51
CA CYS A 124 -14.06 -1.98 -0.61
C CYS A 124 -13.69 -0.88 -1.57
N LYS A 125 -13.42 -1.28 -2.80
CA LYS A 125 -13.20 -0.38 -3.91
C LYS A 125 -14.21 -0.70 -5.00
N ASP A 126 -15.04 0.29 -5.28
CA ASP A 126 -16.05 0.21 -6.32
C ASP A 126 -15.42 0.27 -7.72
N THR A 127 -16.05 -0.42 -8.68
CA THR A 127 -15.61 -0.54 -10.07
C THR A 127 -16.81 -0.58 -11.01
N TYR A 128 -16.62 -0.27 -12.29
CA TYR A 128 -17.75 -0.29 -13.24
C TYR A 128 -18.34 -1.71 -13.43
N ARG A 129 -17.55 -2.75 -13.16
CA ARG A 129 -17.94 -4.16 -13.30
C ARG A 129 -18.34 -4.81 -11.98
N GLY A 130 -18.50 -4.01 -10.92
CA GLY A 130 -18.87 -4.45 -9.58
C GLY A 130 -17.92 -3.89 -8.54
N ARG A 131 -17.40 -4.74 -7.66
CA ARG A 131 -16.46 -4.29 -6.61
C ARG A 131 -15.24 -5.19 -6.50
N ILE A 132 -14.12 -4.58 -6.12
CA ILE A 132 -12.88 -5.28 -5.82
C ILE A 132 -12.50 -5.11 -4.34
N CYS A 133 -11.88 -6.15 -3.82
CA CYS A 133 -11.42 -6.23 -2.44
C CYS A 133 -9.91 -5.96 -2.41
N GLU A 134 -9.49 -4.79 -1.94
CA GLU A 134 -8.09 -4.39 -1.88
C GLU A 134 -7.81 -3.61 -0.59
N CYS A 135 -6.87 -4.10 0.24
CA CYS A 135 -6.49 -3.38 1.46
C CYS A 135 -5.89 -2.00 1.11
N PRO A 136 -6.37 -0.91 1.74
CA PRO A 136 -6.04 0.44 1.29
C PRO A 136 -4.66 0.91 1.77
N VAL A 137 -4.20 2.02 1.20
CA VAL A 137 -3.05 2.79 1.70
C VAL A 137 -3.57 4.15 2.15
N VAL A 138 -3.60 4.40 3.46
CA VAL A 138 -4.18 5.62 4.04
C VAL A 138 -3.12 6.33 4.88
N GLY A 139 -2.89 7.62 4.62
CA GLY A 139 -1.93 8.42 5.39
C GLY A 139 -0.48 7.89 5.31
N GLY A 140 -0.11 7.23 4.22
CA GLY A 140 1.20 6.60 4.04
C GLY A 140 1.37 5.26 4.77
N VAL A 141 0.33 4.79 5.47
CA VAL A 141 0.31 3.46 6.11
C VAL A 141 -0.32 2.46 5.15
N GLN A 142 0.40 1.40 4.84
CA GLN A 142 -0.08 0.32 3.99
C GLN A 142 -0.83 -0.71 4.83
N TYR A 143 -1.93 -1.23 4.31
CA TYR A 143 -2.62 -2.35 4.92
C TYR A 143 -2.40 -3.63 4.12
N GLN A 144 -2.33 -4.77 4.80
CA GLN A 144 -2.14 -6.08 4.19
C GLN A 144 -3.01 -7.13 4.88
N GLY A 145 -3.59 -8.03 4.10
CA GLY A 145 -4.47 -9.08 4.58
C GLY A 145 -5.28 -9.69 3.43
N ASP A 146 -6.40 -10.34 3.76
CA ASP A 146 -7.30 -10.92 2.77
C ASP A 146 -8.26 -9.88 2.18
N GLY A 147 -8.45 -8.74 2.84
CA GLY A 147 -9.39 -7.69 2.45
C GLY A 147 -10.85 -8.00 2.79
N TYR A 148 -11.21 -9.26 3.01
CA TYR A 148 -12.58 -9.68 3.33
C TYR A 148 -12.86 -9.59 4.82
N THR A 149 -11.97 -10.16 5.62
CA THR A 149 -12.15 -10.27 7.07
C THR A 149 -11.07 -9.53 7.84
N GLU A 150 -9.92 -9.28 7.21
CA GLU A 150 -8.77 -8.71 7.87
C GLU A 150 -7.91 -7.87 6.92
N CYS A 151 -7.64 -6.63 7.32
CA CYS A 151 -6.54 -5.82 6.82
C CYS A 151 -5.75 -5.27 8.02
N LYS A 152 -4.47 -5.62 8.12
CA LYS A 152 -3.56 -5.17 9.18
C LYS A 152 -2.61 -4.10 8.65
N ALA A 153 -2.39 -3.04 9.44
CA ALA A 153 -1.41 -2.02 9.10
C ALA A 153 0.02 -2.61 9.11
N VAL A 154 0.75 -2.39 8.03
CA VAL A 154 2.13 -2.84 7.80
C VAL A 154 2.99 -1.69 7.27
N GLY A 155 4.31 -1.85 7.40
CA GLY A 155 5.29 -0.90 6.90
C GLY A 155 5.61 0.25 7.86
N PRO A 156 6.43 1.21 7.40
CA PRO A 156 6.81 2.37 8.19
C PRO A 156 5.56 3.20 8.54
N GLY A 157 5.43 3.58 9.81
CA GLY A 157 4.27 4.36 10.27
C GLY A 157 3.06 3.55 10.73
N ARG A 158 3.07 2.21 10.65
CA ARG A 158 1.95 1.37 11.14
C ARG A 158 1.53 1.68 12.58
N CYS A 159 2.49 2.10 13.43
CA CYS A 159 2.21 2.43 14.83
C CYS A 159 1.36 3.70 15.00
N ALA A 160 1.24 4.56 13.98
CA ALA A 160 0.33 5.71 14.02
C ALA A 160 -1.14 5.27 13.95
N MET A 161 -1.43 4.13 13.32
CA MET A 161 -2.78 3.60 13.16
C MET A 161 -3.07 2.57 14.26
N GLY A 162 -3.73 3.02 15.33
CA GLY A 162 -4.13 2.14 16.43
C GLY A 162 -2.96 1.38 17.06
N ASN A 163 -1.77 1.99 17.15
CA ASN A 163 -0.54 1.36 17.64
C ASN A 163 -0.15 0.08 16.87
N GLY A 164 -0.53 -0.03 15.60
CA GLY A 164 -0.28 -1.21 14.76
C GLY A 164 -0.99 -2.48 15.25
N GLY A 165 -2.05 -2.34 16.06
CA GLY A 165 -2.72 -3.45 16.73
C GLY A 165 -1.90 -4.07 17.88
N CYS A 166 -0.76 -3.48 18.23
CA CYS A 166 0.10 -3.98 19.30
C CYS A 166 -0.34 -3.48 20.68
N TRP A 167 0.11 -4.19 21.71
CA TRP A 167 -0.11 -3.80 23.09
C TRP A 167 0.37 -2.35 23.36
N THR A 168 -0.44 -1.59 24.07
CA THR A 168 -0.09 -0.28 24.61
C THR A 168 -0.77 -0.10 25.95
N GLU A 169 -0.03 0.37 26.95
CA GLU A 169 -0.57 0.67 28.26
C GLU A 169 0.09 1.95 28.80
N THR A 170 -0.68 2.76 29.52
CA THR A 170 -0.19 3.95 30.22
C THR A 170 -0.43 3.79 31.71
N ARG A 171 0.64 3.78 32.51
CA ARG A 171 0.55 3.83 33.98
C ARG A 171 1.47 4.92 34.54
N HIS A 172 0.97 5.65 35.52
CA HIS A 172 1.72 6.72 36.22
C HIS A 172 2.41 7.72 35.27
N GLY A 173 1.75 8.09 34.16
CA GLY A 173 2.29 9.05 33.18
C GLY A 173 3.36 8.51 32.23
N LYS A 174 3.69 7.21 32.31
CA LYS A 174 4.58 6.53 31.37
C LYS A 174 3.74 5.66 30.43
N THR A 175 3.83 5.91 29.12
CA THR A 175 3.19 5.08 28.08
C THR A 175 4.21 4.15 27.49
N LEU A 176 3.90 2.86 27.48
CA LEU A 176 4.74 1.82 26.89
C LEU A 176 3.94 1.11 25.81
N SER A 177 4.59 0.83 24.68
CA SER A 177 4.00 0.13 23.56
C SER A 177 4.89 -1.00 23.08
N ALA A 178 4.26 -2.01 22.51
CA ALA A 178 4.92 -3.12 21.82
C ALA A 178 5.08 -2.86 20.31
N CYS A 179 4.74 -1.67 19.83
CA CYS A 179 4.90 -1.28 18.43
C CYS A 179 6.19 -0.47 18.26
N SER A 180 7.17 -1.05 17.56
CA SER A 180 8.35 -0.32 17.13
C SER A 180 8.21 0.13 15.67
N GLY A 181 8.46 1.41 15.40
CA GLY A 181 8.50 1.93 14.02
C GLY A 181 9.65 1.38 13.17
N SER A 182 10.64 0.72 13.79
CA SER A 182 11.70 -0.01 13.09
C SER A 182 11.23 -1.30 12.46
N ASP A 183 10.20 -1.92 13.06
CA ASP A 183 9.70 -3.21 12.61
C ASP A 183 8.65 -2.96 11.53
N LEU A 184 8.67 -3.72 10.44
CA LEU A 184 7.72 -3.53 9.34
C LEU A 184 6.39 -4.26 9.60
N SER A 185 6.38 -5.26 10.47
CA SER A 185 5.21 -6.03 10.87
C SER A 185 5.41 -6.70 12.24
N GLY A 186 4.32 -7.18 12.83
CA GLY A 186 4.34 -7.87 14.12
C GLY A 186 4.41 -6.93 15.33
N CYS A 187 4.43 -7.50 16.53
CA CYS A 187 4.50 -6.77 17.80
C CYS A 187 5.58 -7.38 18.68
N LYS A 188 6.33 -6.54 19.41
CA LYS A 188 7.40 -7.00 20.30
C LYS A 188 7.30 -6.26 21.62
N CYS A 189 7.16 -7.00 22.72
CA CYS A 189 7.08 -6.40 24.04
C CYS A 189 8.32 -5.54 24.33
N PRO A 190 8.13 -4.36 24.96
CA PRO A 190 9.23 -3.51 25.35
C PRO A 190 10.09 -4.20 26.44
N PRO A 191 11.35 -3.76 26.64
CA PRO A 191 12.22 -4.32 27.67
C PRO A 191 11.57 -4.27 29.06
N GLY A 192 11.72 -5.34 29.84
CA GLY A 192 11.06 -5.51 31.15
C GLY A 192 9.66 -6.14 31.07
N PHE A 193 9.18 -6.46 29.86
CA PHE A 193 7.91 -7.15 29.67
C PHE A 193 8.09 -8.47 28.89
N LYS A 194 7.26 -9.46 29.21
CA LYS A 194 7.18 -10.75 28.52
C LYS A 194 5.79 -10.98 27.94
N GLY A 195 5.73 -11.62 26.78
CA GLY A 195 4.47 -11.91 26.10
C GLY A 195 4.63 -12.06 24.58
N ASP A 196 3.49 -12.07 23.89
CA ASP A 196 3.36 -12.23 22.44
C ASP A 196 3.38 -10.89 21.68
N GLY A 197 3.49 -9.76 22.38
CA GLY A 197 3.44 -8.41 21.81
C GLY A 197 2.02 -7.81 21.70
N PHE A 198 0.98 -8.64 21.81
CA PHE A 198 -0.42 -8.21 21.93
C PHE A 198 -0.84 -8.12 23.40
N HIS A 199 -0.25 -8.96 24.24
CA HIS A 199 -0.38 -8.98 25.68
C HIS A 199 1.01 -9.01 26.29
N CYS A 200 1.46 -7.89 26.84
CA CYS A 200 2.73 -7.79 27.53
C CYS A 200 2.50 -7.69 29.04
N GLN A 201 3.13 -8.60 29.79
CA GLN A 201 3.10 -8.61 31.25
C GLN A 201 4.45 -8.17 31.80
N ASP A 202 4.41 -7.35 32.84
CA ASP A 202 5.60 -6.92 33.58
C ASP A 202 6.36 -8.13 34.11
N VAL A 203 7.66 -8.17 33.88
CA VAL A 203 8.54 -9.22 34.40
C VAL A 203 9.01 -8.78 35.77
N ASP A 204 8.78 -9.58 36.80
CA ASP A 204 9.40 -9.34 38.09
C ASP A 204 10.84 -9.85 38.07
N GLU A 205 11.77 -9.00 37.63
CA GLU A 205 13.18 -9.40 37.51
C GLU A 205 13.82 -9.73 38.87
N CYS A 206 13.23 -9.26 39.98
CA CYS A 206 13.68 -9.54 41.34
C CYS A 206 13.27 -10.95 41.78
N SER A 207 12.01 -11.33 41.55
CA SER A 207 11.49 -12.67 41.90
C SER A 207 12.06 -13.77 41.01
N GLU A 208 12.30 -13.47 39.73
CA GLU A 208 12.94 -14.41 38.79
C GLU A 208 14.47 -14.47 38.95
N LYS A 209 15.05 -13.70 39.89
CA LYS A 209 16.50 -13.54 40.12
C LYS A 209 17.29 -13.16 38.85
N LEU A 210 16.62 -12.52 37.90
CA LEU A 210 17.21 -11.98 36.68
C LEU A 210 17.97 -10.68 36.96
N ALA A 211 17.65 -10.00 38.06
CA ALA A 211 18.28 -8.77 38.50
C ALA A 211 18.48 -8.72 40.03
N CYS A 212 19.29 -7.78 40.51
CA CYS A 212 19.62 -7.58 41.93
C CYS A 212 20.28 -8.79 42.63
N SER A 213 21.08 -9.61 41.94
CA SER A 213 21.68 -10.84 42.51
C SER A 213 22.82 -10.62 43.54
N CYS A 214 23.11 -9.38 43.94
CA CYS A 214 24.19 -9.08 44.88
C CYS A 214 23.83 -9.43 46.35
N PRO A 215 24.80 -9.89 47.17
CA PRO A 215 24.61 -10.03 48.61
C PRO A 215 24.33 -8.68 49.27
N HIS A 216 23.39 -8.63 50.22
CA HIS A 216 22.93 -7.39 50.90
C HIS A 216 22.26 -6.34 50.00
N CYS A 217 21.70 -6.76 48.86
CA CYS A 217 20.84 -5.92 48.03
C CYS A 217 19.39 -6.41 48.10
N SER A 218 18.47 -5.47 48.31
CA SER A 218 17.03 -5.70 48.27
C SER A 218 16.48 -5.13 46.97
N GLY A 219 15.88 -5.97 46.14
CA GLY A 219 15.21 -5.57 44.90
C GLY A 219 13.76 -5.16 45.15
N LYS A 220 13.30 -4.13 44.45
CA LYS A 220 11.90 -3.75 44.34
C LYS A 220 11.51 -3.75 42.87
N ASN A 221 10.58 -4.61 42.49
CA ASN A 221 10.03 -4.61 41.14
C ASN A 221 9.22 -3.32 40.88
N ASN A 222 9.34 -2.76 39.67
CA ASN A 222 8.59 -1.60 39.23
C ASN A 222 8.03 -1.81 37.82
N TRP A 223 7.01 -1.05 37.43
CA TRP A 223 6.38 -1.28 36.13
C TRP A 223 7.31 -0.87 34.97
N GLY A 224 7.77 -1.87 34.22
CA GLY A 224 8.77 -1.77 33.18
C GLY A 224 10.21 -1.74 33.69
N GLY A 225 10.49 -2.31 34.86
CA GLY A 225 11.85 -2.55 35.34
C GLY A 225 11.94 -2.80 36.85
N PHE A 226 13.07 -2.45 37.46
CA PHE A 226 13.29 -2.75 38.88
C PHE A 226 14.21 -1.70 39.51
N ASP A 227 14.16 -1.60 40.85
CA ASP A 227 15.02 -0.75 41.65
C ASP A 227 15.74 -1.60 42.71
N CYS A 228 17.07 -1.65 42.65
CA CYS A 228 17.89 -2.40 43.62
C CYS A 228 18.47 -1.44 44.66
N LYS A 229 18.17 -1.67 45.94
CA LYS A 229 18.77 -0.95 47.06
C LYS A 229 19.81 -1.84 47.75
N CYS A 230 21.06 -1.43 47.72
CA CYS A 230 22.15 -2.16 48.36
C CYS A 230 22.60 -1.48 49.66
N GLY A 231 22.79 -2.28 50.71
CA GLY A 231 23.32 -1.79 51.99
C GLY A 231 24.82 -1.50 51.95
N GLY A 232 25.33 -0.74 52.92
CA GLY A 232 26.78 -0.61 53.15
C GLY A 232 27.56 0.24 52.14
N GLY A 233 26.87 1.19 51.46
CA GLY A 233 27.45 2.07 50.46
C GLY A 233 27.68 1.38 49.11
N LEU A 234 27.15 0.19 48.88
CA LEU A 234 27.24 -0.51 47.61
C LEU A 234 26.21 0.04 46.61
N MET A 235 26.55 0.11 45.33
CA MET A 235 25.63 0.48 44.24
C MET A 235 25.55 -0.65 43.22
N TYR A 236 24.33 -0.87 42.71
CA TYR A 236 24.04 -1.88 41.69
C TYR A 236 24.33 -1.34 40.29
N ILE A 237 25.02 -2.12 39.45
CA ILE A 237 25.40 -1.75 38.09
C ILE A 237 24.83 -2.79 37.12
N LYS A 238 23.78 -2.40 36.39
CA LYS A 238 23.03 -3.27 35.46
C LYS A 238 23.89 -3.91 34.35
N SER A 239 25.07 -3.37 34.04
CA SER A 239 25.98 -3.89 33.01
C SER A 239 26.93 -4.99 33.49
N GLU A 240 27.02 -5.26 34.80
CA GLU A 240 27.98 -6.22 35.39
C GLU A 240 27.31 -7.41 36.10
N ASP A 241 26.02 -7.67 35.83
CA ASP A 241 25.19 -8.71 36.45
C ASP A 241 25.63 -10.17 36.21
N ALA A 242 26.67 -10.39 35.40
CA ALA A 242 27.16 -11.73 35.08
C ALA A 242 27.98 -12.38 36.22
N LEU A 243 28.32 -11.66 37.29
CA LEU A 243 29.15 -12.18 38.38
C LEU A 243 28.65 -11.77 39.79
N PRO A 244 28.58 -12.70 40.77
CA PRO A 244 28.09 -12.42 42.14
C PRO A 244 28.95 -11.46 42.99
N ARG A 245 29.96 -10.80 42.42
CA ARG A 245 31.05 -10.11 43.14
C ARG A 245 31.28 -8.64 42.75
N THR A 246 30.45 -8.04 41.91
CA THR A 246 30.73 -6.73 41.28
C THR A 246 29.93 -5.55 41.84
N CYS A 247 29.29 -5.67 43.00
CA CYS A 247 28.73 -4.50 43.68
C CYS A 247 29.87 -3.59 44.21
N ARG A 248 29.93 -2.33 43.75
CA ARG A 248 31.01 -1.37 44.02
C ARG A 248 30.58 -0.35 45.09
N ARG A 249 31.49 0.06 45.99
CA ARG A 249 31.19 1.06 47.04
C ARG A 249 31.25 2.51 46.53
N SER A 250 30.27 3.35 46.86
CA SER A 250 30.21 4.78 46.55
C SER A 250 30.97 5.61 47.60
N GLY A 251 32.21 5.99 47.27
CA GLY A 251 32.93 7.09 47.92
C GLY A 251 33.89 6.71 49.06
N GLY A 252 35.20 6.94 48.84
CA GLY A 252 36.21 7.03 49.91
C GLY A 252 37.57 6.38 49.61
N SER A 253 38.46 7.16 48.97
CA SER A 253 39.93 6.99 48.85
C SER A 253 40.51 5.83 48.02
N SER A 254 41.13 6.22 46.90
CA SER A 254 42.42 5.77 46.32
C SER A 254 42.70 4.26 46.09
N PRO A 255 43.40 3.90 44.98
CA PRO A 255 43.48 2.53 44.51
C PRO A 255 44.34 1.65 45.42
N PRO A 256 44.02 0.36 45.64
CA PRO A 256 45.06 -0.56 46.04
C PRO A 256 45.98 -0.71 44.83
N TRP A 257 47.24 -0.29 44.99
CA TRP A 257 48.33 -0.64 44.10
C TRP A 257 48.30 -2.16 43.87
N SER A 258 47.67 -2.59 42.77
CA SER A 258 48.01 -3.86 42.18
C SER A 258 49.36 -3.63 41.53
N ARG A 259 50.40 -4.15 42.19
CA ARG A 259 51.74 -4.29 41.61
C ARG A 259 51.57 -4.81 40.18
N VAL A 260 51.70 -3.92 39.20
CA VAL A 260 52.01 -4.29 37.84
C VAL A 260 53.42 -4.85 37.92
N VAL A 261 53.53 -6.15 38.13
CA VAL A 261 54.75 -6.88 37.78
C VAL A 261 54.88 -6.68 36.27
N PRO A 262 55.93 -6.01 35.76
CA PRO A 262 56.10 -5.88 34.34
C PRO A 262 56.39 -7.28 33.79
N ARG A 263 55.40 -7.89 33.13
CA ARG A 263 55.64 -9.03 32.25
C ARG A 263 56.65 -8.56 31.22
N ARG A 264 57.90 -9.06 31.34
CA ARG A 264 58.97 -8.89 30.36
C ARG A 264 58.39 -8.97 28.95
N ARG A 265 58.48 -7.87 28.20
CA ARG A 265 58.26 -7.85 26.75
C ARG A 265 59.19 -8.88 26.12
N ARG A 266 58.67 -10.08 25.80
CA ARG A 266 59.31 -10.91 24.77
C ARG A 266 59.13 -10.16 23.45
N ARG A 267 60.21 -9.53 22.98
CA ARG A 267 60.35 -9.03 21.61
C ARG A 267 60.01 -10.19 20.65
N ARG A 268 58.79 -10.22 20.11
CA ARG A 268 58.53 -10.97 18.88
C ARG A 268 58.99 -10.08 17.73
N ARG A 269 60.04 -10.53 17.05
CA ARG A 269 60.54 -9.94 15.80
C ARG A 269 59.39 -9.90 14.79
N ILE A 270 59.12 -8.72 14.26
CA ILE A 270 58.35 -8.53 13.03
C ILE A 270 59.16 -9.20 11.92
N ARG A 271 58.66 -10.30 11.36
CA ARG A 271 59.09 -10.77 10.03
C ARG A 271 58.18 -10.11 9.03
N VAL A 272 58.73 -9.15 8.30
CA VAL A 272 58.17 -8.63 7.06
C VAL A 272 58.18 -9.78 6.06
N LEU A 273 57.00 -10.24 5.64
CA LEU A 273 56.85 -11.18 4.53
C LEU A 273 56.56 -10.34 3.29
N GLN A 274 57.57 -10.26 2.41
CA GLN A 274 57.44 -9.79 1.04
C GLN A 274 56.37 -10.63 0.32
N VAL A 275 55.35 -9.96 -0.21
CA VAL A 275 54.45 -10.54 -1.20
C VAL A 275 55.15 -10.44 -2.54
N GLN A 276 55.66 -11.56 -3.06
CA GLN A 276 56.06 -11.68 -4.45
C GLN A 276 54.82 -11.89 -5.31
N ALA A 277 54.63 -10.98 -6.26
CA ALA A 277 53.74 -11.17 -7.39
C ALA A 277 54.41 -12.11 -8.40
N GLN A 278 53.76 -13.21 -8.76
CA GLN A 278 53.96 -13.92 -10.02
C GLN A 278 52.60 -14.44 -10.51
N GLY A 279 52.23 -14.00 -11.71
CA GLY A 279 51.06 -14.50 -12.41
C GLY A 279 51.25 -15.90 -12.98
N LYS A 280 50.13 -16.53 -13.31
CA LYS A 280 50.04 -17.61 -14.30
C LYS A 280 48.59 -17.74 -14.79
N ASP A 281 48.41 -17.24 -16.00
CA ASP A 281 47.63 -17.77 -17.11
C ASP A 281 46.94 -19.15 -16.97
N SER A 282 45.66 -19.14 -17.39
CA SER A 282 45.00 -20.03 -18.36
C SER A 282 44.17 -21.26 -17.93
N VAL A 283 43.08 -21.40 -18.71
CA VAL A 283 42.29 -22.59 -19.11
C VAL A 283 41.12 -23.02 -18.20
N LEU A 284 39.90 -22.53 -18.47
CA LEU A 284 38.87 -23.14 -19.35
C LEU A 284 37.65 -22.21 -19.45
#